data_AF-A0A497RHD1-F1
#
_entry.id   AF-A0A497RHD1-F1
#
_cell.length_a   1.000
_cell.length_b   1.000
_cell.length_c   1.000
_cell.angle_alpha   90.00
_cell.angle_beta   90.00
_cell.angle_gamma   90.00
#
_symmetry.space_group_name_H-M   'P 1'
#
loop_
_entity.id
_entity.type
_entity.pdbx_description
1 polymer ?
#
loop_
_entity_poly.entity_id
_entity_poly.type
_entity_poly.pdbx_seq_one_letter_code
_entity_poly.pdbx_strand_id
1 'polypeptide(L)'
;MKVTKKNLGKVVEKIMNKVIGERRVVYFNIGYWDLGGVSPCFFSPIVLEGKKYHMFIDDYEKILVLLLSHPKVREIEYDEKEGCVSAFFDVPEEYWKEEDVEELEEELFEEDEEDE
;
A
#
# COMPACT_ATOMS: atom_id res chain seq x y z
N MET A 1 -6.40 6.22 4.05
CA MET A 1 -6.34 6.27 5.53
C MET A 1 -5.07 5.58 6.01
N LYS A 2 -4.25 6.23 6.84
CA LYS A 2 -3.00 5.62 7.33
C LYS A 2 -3.28 4.43 8.24
N VAL A 3 -2.62 3.30 7.99
CA VAL A 3 -2.74 2.08 8.79
C VAL A 3 -1.63 2.04 9.83
N THR A 4 -2.01 1.78 11.08
CA THR A 4 -1.12 1.76 12.24
C THR A 4 -1.54 0.63 13.18
N LYS A 5 -0.66 0.25 14.12
CA LYS A 5 -1.02 -0.72 15.18
C LYS A 5 -2.24 -0.31 16.01
N LYS A 6 -2.48 0.99 16.17
CA LYS A 6 -3.59 1.52 16.99
C LYS A 6 -4.95 1.40 16.29
N ASN A 7 -4.99 1.47 14.97
CA ASN A 7 -6.24 1.44 14.20
C ASN A 7 -6.39 0.19 13.32
N LEU A 8 -5.47 -0.78 13.44
CA LEU A 8 -5.46 -2.02 12.67
C LEU A 8 -6.82 -2.73 12.69
N GLY A 9 -7.42 -2.92 13.87
CA GLY A 9 -8.73 -3.58 13.98
C GLY A 9 -9.84 -2.87 13.19
N LYS A 10 -9.86 -1.53 13.20
CA LYS A 10 -10.82 -0.73 12.44
C LYS A 10 -10.58 -0.82 10.92
N VAL A 11 -9.32 -0.89 10.51
CA VAL A 11 -8.97 -1.07 9.09
C VAL A 11 -9.40 -2.46 8.62
N VAL A 12 -9.09 -3.51 9.39
CA VAL A 12 -9.52 -4.88 9.11
C VAL A 12 -11.04 -4.94 9.00
N GLU A 13 -11.78 -4.38 9.96
CA GLU A 13 -13.24 -4.32 9.91
C GLU A 13 -13.77 -3.69 8.61
N LYS A 14 -13.19 -2.56 8.18
CA LYS A 14 -13.57 -1.90 6.92
C LYS A 14 -13.27 -2.76 5.69
N ILE A 15 -12.11 -3.44 5.66
CA ILE A 15 -11.76 -4.37 4.58
C ILE A 15 -12.76 -5.52 4.55
N MET A 16 -13.09 -6.10 5.71
CA MET A 16 -14.05 -7.20 5.81
C MET A 16 -15.45 -6.80 5.34
N ASN A 17 -15.90 -5.60 5.70
CA ASN A 17 -17.19 -5.09 5.23
C ASN A 17 -17.23 -4.96 3.70
N LYS A 18 -16.15 -4.55 3.05
CA LYS A 18 -16.06 -4.55 1.58
C LYS A 18 -16.07 -5.95 0.99
N VAL A 19 -15.24 -6.84 1.51
CA VAL A 19 -15.04 -8.19 0.96
C VAL A 19 -16.28 -9.05 1.15
N ILE A 20 -16.81 -9.09 2.37
CA ILE A 20 -17.91 -9.97 2.75
C ILE A 20 -19.26 -9.29 2.49
N GLY A 21 -19.41 -8.05 2.94
CA GLY A 21 -20.67 -7.29 2.86
C GLY A 21 -20.98 -6.79 1.45
N GLU A 22 -20.00 -6.15 0.80
CA GLU A 22 -20.19 -5.54 -0.52
C GLU A 22 -19.76 -6.46 -1.68
N ARG A 23 -19.15 -7.62 -1.39
CA ARG A 23 -18.56 -8.54 -2.39
C ARG A 23 -17.56 -7.84 -3.32
N ARG A 24 -16.81 -6.87 -2.78
CA ARG A 24 -15.74 -6.14 -3.47
C ARG A 24 -14.38 -6.71 -3.10
N VAL A 25 -13.53 -6.91 -4.11
CA VAL A 25 -12.15 -7.34 -3.89
C VAL A 25 -11.37 -6.18 -3.30
N VAL A 26 -10.71 -6.42 -2.16
CA VAL A 26 -9.66 -5.54 -1.66
C VAL A 26 -8.32 -6.12 -2.09
N TYR A 27 -7.43 -5.30 -2.63
CA TYR A 27 -6.12 -5.74 -3.08
C TYR A 27 -5.01 -4.96 -2.36
N PHE A 28 -3.83 -5.55 -2.33
CA PHE A 28 -2.60 -4.94 -1.88
C PHE A 28 -1.83 -4.43 -3.09
N ASN A 29 -1.33 -3.20 -2.99
CA ASN A 29 -0.39 -2.58 -3.90
C ASN A 29 0.91 -2.29 -3.14
N ILE A 30 1.93 -3.10 -3.36
CA ILE A 30 3.20 -2.97 -2.66
C ILE A 30 4.25 -2.44 -3.62
N GLY A 31 4.77 -1.25 -3.35
CA GLY A 31 5.95 -0.73 -4.05
C GLY A 31 7.22 -1.09 -3.29
N TYR A 32 8.13 -1.83 -3.92
CA TYR A 32 9.44 -2.16 -3.34
C TYR A 32 10.56 -1.91 -4.35
N TRP A 33 11.76 -1.65 -3.84
CA TRP A 33 12.96 -1.44 -4.65
C TRP A 33 13.60 -2.77 -5.04
N ASP A 34 13.91 -2.92 -6.32
CA ASP A 34 14.74 -3.99 -6.86
C ASP A 34 15.95 -3.42 -7.64
N LEU A 35 16.75 -4.31 -8.24
CA LEU A 35 17.95 -3.93 -8.99
C LEU A 35 17.69 -3.00 -10.18
N GLY A 36 16.44 -2.86 -10.64
CA GLY A 36 16.02 -2.04 -11.77
C GLY A 36 15.19 -0.80 -11.40
N GLY A 37 14.91 -0.55 -10.12
CA GLY A 37 14.12 0.60 -9.65
C GLY A 37 12.95 0.20 -8.75
N VAL A 38 11.82 0.89 -8.86
CA VAL A 38 10.60 0.57 -8.09
C VAL A 38 9.77 -0.46 -8.85
N SER A 39 9.62 -1.64 -8.27
CA SER A 39 8.77 -2.73 -8.77
C SER A 39 7.45 -2.80 -8.01
N PRO A 40 6.29 -2.67 -8.68
CA PRO A 40 5.00 -2.81 -8.03
C PRO A 40 4.57 -4.28 -7.96
N CYS A 41 4.05 -4.71 -6.81
CA CYS A 41 3.40 -6.00 -6.61
C CYS A 41 1.92 -5.81 -6.27
N PHE A 42 1.05 -6.37 -7.10
CA PHE A 42 -0.40 -6.35 -6.90
C PHE A 42 -0.91 -7.75 -6.59
N PHE A 43 -1.63 -7.92 -5.48
CA PHE A 43 -2.26 -9.20 -5.16
C PHE A 43 -3.47 -9.04 -4.25
N SER A 44 -4.30 -10.08 -4.18
CA SER A 44 -5.43 -10.16 -3.24
C SER A 44 -5.50 -11.58 -2.67
N PRO A 45 -5.81 -11.75 -1.36
CA PRO A 45 -6.03 -13.08 -0.75
C PRO A 45 -7.40 -13.69 -1.12
N ILE A 46 -7.95 -13.28 -2.27
CA ILE A 46 -9.19 -13.77 -2.85
C ILE A 46 -8.87 -14.37 -4.21
N VAL A 47 -9.29 -15.61 -4.41
CA VAL A 47 -9.24 -16.29 -5.71
C VAL A 47 -10.63 -16.28 -6.33
N LEU A 48 -10.71 -15.76 -7.56
CA LEU A 48 -11.93 -15.73 -8.36
C LEU A 48 -11.92 -16.92 -9.33
N GLU A 49 -12.80 -17.89 -9.12
CA GLU A 49 -13.00 -19.03 -10.02
C GLU A 49 -14.37 -18.92 -10.70
N GLY A 50 -14.42 -18.25 -11.84
CA GLY A 50 -15.66 -17.94 -12.54
C GLY A 50 -16.59 -17.05 -11.70
N LYS A 51 -17.69 -17.62 -11.19
CA LYS A 51 -18.61 -16.91 -10.26
C LYS A 51 -18.33 -17.20 -8.78
N LYS A 52 -17.36 -18.07 -8.47
CA LYS A 52 -17.04 -18.46 -7.09
C LYS A 52 -15.94 -17.58 -6.51
N TYR A 53 -16.15 -17.19 -5.26
CA TYR A 53 -15.20 -16.44 -4.44
C TYR A 53 -14.59 -17.40 -3.42
N HIS A 54 -13.32 -17.74 -3.59
CA HIS A 54 -12.54 -18.47 -2.60
C HIS A 54 -11.78 -17.43 -1.77
N MET A 55 -12.08 -17.35 -0.47
CA MET A 55 -11.57 -16.29 0.39
C MET A 55 -10.74 -16.86 1.52
N PHE A 56 -9.53 -16.34 1.68
CA PHE A 56 -8.72 -16.52 2.88
C PHE A 56 -8.79 -15.21 3.69
N ILE A 57 -9.95 -15.00 4.32
CA ILE A 57 -10.32 -13.71 4.92
C ILE A 57 -9.31 -13.25 5.98
N ASP A 58 -8.86 -14.18 6.82
CA ASP A 58 -7.89 -13.90 7.89
C ASP A 58 -6.53 -13.46 7.35
N ASP A 59 -6.23 -13.68 6.08
CA ASP A 59 -4.94 -13.32 5.50
C ASP A 59 -4.79 -11.80 5.34
N TYR A 60 -5.88 -11.05 5.17
CA TYR A 60 -5.79 -9.57 5.17
C TYR A 60 -5.19 -9.05 6.47
N GLU A 61 -5.64 -9.55 7.62
CA GLU A 61 -5.09 -9.16 8.93
C GLU A 61 -3.62 -9.59 9.04
N LYS A 62 -3.31 -10.85 8.71
CA LYS A 62 -1.93 -11.37 8.80
C LYS A 62 -0.97 -10.58 7.92
N ILE A 63 -1.36 -10.24 6.69
CA ILE A 63 -0.57 -9.45 5.76
C ILE A 63 -0.37 -8.03 6.32
N LEU A 64 -1.41 -7.38 6.84
CA LEU A 64 -1.28 -6.07 7.47
C LEU A 64 -0.33 -6.10 8.68
N VAL A 65 -0.39 -7.14 9.50
CA VAL A 65 0.54 -7.34 10.62
C VAL A 65 1.97 -7.52 10.11
N LEU A 66 2.17 -8.33 9.08
CA LEU A 66 3.49 -8.52 8.45
C LEU A 66 4.06 -7.18 7.96
N LEU A 67 3.27 -6.41 7.21
CA LEU A 67 3.68 -5.10 6.69
C LEU A 67 3.98 -4.11 7.82
N LEU A 68 3.13 -4.03 8.85
CA LEU A 68 3.34 -3.16 10.02
C LEU A 68 4.55 -3.56 10.88
N SER A 69 5.04 -4.79 10.72
CA SER A 69 6.20 -5.31 11.43
C SER A 69 7.48 -5.27 10.58
N HIS A 70 7.37 -4.99 9.29
CA HIS A 70 8.50 -5.04 8.37
C HIS A 70 9.40 -3.81 8.58
N PRO A 71 10.72 -3.98 8.77
CA PRO A 71 11.61 -2.91 9.20
C PRO A 71 11.79 -1.78 8.17
N LYS A 72 11.58 -2.09 6.89
CA LYS A 72 11.68 -1.13 5.78
C LYS A 72 10.34 -0.59 5.29
N VAL A 73 9.21 -0.92 5.93
CA VAL A 73 7.93 -0.34 5.51
C VAL A 73 7.81 1.03 6.15
N ARG A 74 7.87 2.08 5.32
CA ARG A 74 7.72 3.47 5.72
C ARG A 74 6.29 3.80 6.08
N GLU A 75 5.38 3.37 5.22
CA GLU A 75 3.97 3.75 5.30
C GLU A 75 3.06 2.68 4.72
N ILE A 76 1.88 2.58 5.32
CA ILE A 76 0.78 1.76 4.83
C ILE A 76 -0.47 2.63 4.81
N GLU A 77 -1.16 2.63 3.68
CA GLU A 77 -2.40 3.36 3.49
C GLU A 77 -3.51 2.43 3.01
N TYR A 78 -4.72 2.63 3.52
CA TYR A 78 -5.91 1.98 3.03
C TYR A 78 -6.83 3.00 2.35
N ASP A 79 -7.03 2.85 1.04
CA ASP A 79 -8.02 3.59 0.26
C ASP A 79 -9.38 2.88 0.34
N GLU A 80 -10.30 3.50 1.07
CA GLU A 80 -11.66 3.00 1.24
C GLU A 80 -12.52 3.14 -0.03
N LYS A 81 -12.20 4.04 -0.95
CA LYS A 81 -12.98 4.20 -2.18
C LYS A 81 -12.62 3.07 -3.15
N GLU A 82 -11.32 2.89 -3.36
CA GLU A 82 -10.76 1.93 -4.32
C GLU A 82 -10.69 0.50 -3.76
N GLY A 83 -10.72 0.33 -2.42
CA GLY A 83 -10.49 -0.98 -1.82
C GLY A 83 -9.03 -1.42 -2.00
N CYS A 84 -8.10 -0.50 -1.80
CA CYS A 84 -6.67 -0.73 -2.01
C CYS A 84 -5.91 -0.54 -0.71
N VAL A 85 -5.02 -1.47 -0.37
CA VAL A 85 -4.02 -1.29 0.68
C VAL A 85 -2.66 -1.06 0.01
N SER A 86 -2.16 0.16 0.09
CA SER A 86 -0.83 0.52 -0.40
C SER A 86 0.21 0.37 0.71
N ALA A 87 1.36 -0.21 0.40
CA ALA A 87 2.52 -0.22 1.29
C ALA A 87 3.75 0.31 0.56
N PHE A 88 4.43 1.27 1.20
CA PHE A 88 5.59 1.96 0.66
C PHE A 88 6.83 1.57 1.48
N PHE A 89 7.84 1.07 0.79
CA PHE A 89 9.10 0.66 1.40
C PHE A 89 10.12 1.81 1.32
N ASP A 90 10.98 1.90 2.33
CA ASP A 90 12.13 2.81 2.32
C ASP A 90 13.04 2.49 1.14
N VAL A 91 13.56 3.56 0.52
CA VAL A 91 14.62 3.48 -0.48
C VAL A 91 15.88 2.98 0.23
N PRO A 92 16.54 1.90 -0.24
CA PRO A 92 17.84 1.53 0.31
C PRO A 92 18.84 2.67 0.13
N GLU A 93 19.66 2.94 1.16
CA GLU A 93 20.67 4.03 1.14
C GLU A 93 21.59 3.97 -0.10
N GLU A 94 21.86 2.78 -0.63
CA GLU A 94 22.66 2.57 -1.85
C GLU A 94 22.07 3.23 -3.11
N TYR A 95 20.76 3.49 -3.10
CA TYR A 95 20.03 4.21 -4.15
C TYR A 95 19.65 5.63 -3.74
N TRP A 96 19.99 6.05 -2.52
CA TRP A 96 19.81 7.42 -2.06
C TRP A 96 21.01 8.24 -2.54
N LYS A 97 21.03 8.64 -3.81
CA LYS A 97 22.05 9.59 -4.27
C LYS A 97 21.71 10.96 -3.68
N GLU A 98 22.69 11.64 -3.09
CA GLU A 98 22.51 12.99 -2.52
C GLU A 98 21.99 14.00 -3.56
N GLU A 99 22.22 13.77 -4.86
CA GLU A 99 21.70 14.58 -5.97
C GLU A 99 20.17 14.46 -6.17
N ASP A 100 19.55 13.34 -5.78
CA ASP A 100 18.11 13.11 -6.02
C ASP A 100 17.21 13.92 -5.05
N VAL A 101 17.77 14.41 -3.93
CA VAL A 101 17.02 15.22 -2.95
C VAL A 101 16.92 16.68 -3.39
N GLU A 102 17.96 17.23 -4.03
CA GLU A 102 17.92 18.58 -4.59
C GLU A 102 16.98 18.66 -5.81
N GLU A 103 16.96 17.65 -6.69
CA GLU A 103 16.01 17.58 -7.81
C GLU A 103 14.54 17.41 -7.34
N LEU A 104 14.29 16.58 -6.31
CA LEU A 104 12.94 16.41 -5.75
C LEU A 104 12.44 17.64 -4.99
N GLU A 105 13.34 18.42 -4.39
CA GLU A 105 12.98 19.72 -3.80
C GLU A 105 12.68 20.75 -4.90
N GLU A 106 13.50 20.84 -5.97
CA GLU A 106 13.24 21.74 -7.11
C GLU A 106 11.91 21.44 -7.82
N GLU A 107 11.60 20.18 -8.14
CA GLU A 107 10.32 19.82 -8.79
C GLU A 107 9.08 20.11 -7.91
N LEU A 108 9.21 20.02 -6.58
CA LEU A 108 8.10 20.33 -5.65
C LEU A 108 7.83 21.83 -5.54
N PHE A 109 8.83 22.69 -5.78
CA PHE A 109 8.70 24.14 -5.72
C PHE A 109 8.36 24.77 -7.08
N GLU A 110 8.64 24.10 -8.21
CA GLU A 110 8.22 24.55 -9.53
C GLU A 110 6.70 24.42 -9.77
N GLU A 111 6.02 23.43 -9.17
CA GLU A 111 4.55 23.27 -9.33
C GLU A 111 3.72 24.36 -8.62
N ASP A 112 4.29 25.11 -7.67
CA ASP A 112 3.58 26.19 -6.94
C ASP A 112 3.75 27.59 -7.60
N GLU A 113 4.61 27.75 -8.62
CA GLU A 113 4.85 29.05 -9.29
C GLU A 113 4.11 29.22 -10.65
N GLU A 114 3.38 28.23 -11.15
CA GLU A 114 2.67 28.32 -12.45
C GLU A 114 1.18 28.78 -12.36
N ASP A 115 0.67 29.14 -11.18
CA ASP A 115 -0.74 29.54 -10.96
C ASP A 115 -0.94 30.98 -10.41
N GLU A 116 -0.15 31.98 -10.86
CA GLU A 116 -0.45 33.43 -10.67
C GLU A 116 -0.61 34.23 -11.98
#